data_AF-A0A2K2FYC3-F1
#
_entry.id   AF-A0A2K2FYC3-F1
#
_cell.length_a   1.000
_cell.length_b   1.000
_cell.length_c   1.000
_cell.angle_alpha   90.00
_cell.angle_beta   90.00
_cell.angle_gamma   90.00
#
_symmetry.space_group_name_H-M   'P 1'
#
loop_
_entity.id
_entity.type
_entity.pdbx_description
1 polymer ?
#
loop_
_entity_poly.entity_id
_entity_poly.type
_entity_poly.pdbx_seq_one_letter_code
_entity_poly.pdbx_strand_id
1 'polypeptide(L)' 'MQETLDSLPKMTRAIFIAYCHDELTFETIAQRFGIPVCDVVREISLALVALDGVDSEKDA' A
#
# COMPACT_ATOMS: atom_id res chain seq x y z
N MET A 1 -8.62 -2.83 -10.13
CA MET A 1 -7.30 -2.48 -9.56
C MET A 1 -7.14 -0.97 -9.37
N GLN A 2 -7.38 -0.14 -10.39
CA GLN A 2 -7.18 1.31 -10.27
C GLN A 2 -8.21 2.00 -9.34
N GLU A 3 -9.49 1.62 -9.43
CA GLU A 3 -10.55 2.15 -8.54
C GLU A 3 -10.35 1.78 -7.06
N THR A 4 -9.82 0.58 -6.78
CA THR A 4 -9.50 0.13 -5.41
C THR A 4 -8.28 0.83 -4.84
N LEU A 5 -7.29 1.14 -5.67
CA LEU A 5 -6.16 1.97 -5.22
C LEU A 5 -6.64 3.39 -4.88
N ASP A 6 -7.60 3.92 -5.64
CA ASP A 6 -8.15 5.26 -5.39
C ASP A 6 -8.99 5.39 -4.13
N SER A 7 -9.52 4.29 -3.59
CA SER A 7 -10.22 4.28 -2.31
C SER A 7 -9.29 4.21 -1.09
N LEU A 8 -8.01 3.89 -1.29
CA LEU A 8 -7.03 3.87 -0.20
C LEU A 8 -6.72 5.28 0.31
N PRO A 9 -6.42 5.44 1.61
CA PRO A 9 -5.88 6.69 2.13
C PRO A 9 -4.65 7.12 1.35
N LYS A 10 -4.49 8.44 1.14
CA LYS A 10 -3.40 8.98 0.29
C LYS A 10 -2.01 8.50 0.70
N MET A 11 -1.77 8.38 2.02
CA MET A 11 -0.49 7.90 2.55
C MET A 11 -0.25 6.43 2.20
N THR A 12 -1.25 5.58 2.48
CA THR A 12 -1.24 4.15 2.17
C THR A 12 -1.01 3.90 0.69
N ARG A 13 -1.72 4.62 -0.19
CA ARG A 13 -1.53 4.53 -1.64
C ARG A 13 -0.12 4.94 -2.08
N ALA A 14 0.40 6.05 -1.56
CA ALA A 14 1.72 6.54 -1.93
C ALA A 14 2.84 5.57 -1.49
N ILE A 15 2.73 5.01 -0.29
CA ILE A 15 3.65 4.00 0.24
C ILE A 15 3.58 2.72 -0.58
N PHE A 16 2.36 2.25 -0.91
CA PHE A 16 2.16 1.04 -1.69
C PHE A 16 2.70 1.17 -3.13
N ILE A 17 2.49 2.33 -3.78
CA ILE A 17 3.08 2.61 -5.10
C ILE A 17 4.60 2.64 -5.03
N ALA A 18 5.18 3.31 -4.02
CA ALA A 18 6.63 3.35 -3.84
C ALA A 18 7.24 1.95 -3.64
N TYR A 19 6.49 1.04 -3.03
CA TYR A 19 6.90 -0.36 -2.87
C TYR A 19 6.76 -1.18 -4.16
N CYS A 20 5.60 -1.12 -4.82
CA CYS A 20 5.28 -2.00 -5.96
C CYS A 20 5.79 -1.50 -7.31
N HIS A 21 5.89 -0.18 -7.51
CA HIS A 21 6.25 0.42 -8.80
C HIS A 21 7.69 0.94 -8.80
N ASP A 22 8.11 1.61 -7.72
CA ASP A 22 9.46 2.15 -7.60
C ASP A 22 10.45 1.13 -7.02
N GLU A 23 9.97 -0.07 -6.64
CA GLU A 23 10.75 -1.17 -6.05
C GLU A 23 11.64 -0.75 -4.86
N LEU A 24 11.19 0.24 -4.07
CA LEU A 24 11.97 0.78 -2.96
C LEU A 24 11.92 -0.16 -1.74
N THR A 25 13.04 -0.21 -1.00
CA THR A 25 13.08 -0.94 0.28
C THR A 25 12.26 -0.24 1.35
N PHE A 26 11.86 -0.98 2.39
CA PHE A 26 11.10 -0.41 3.49
C PHE A 26 11.86 0.71 4.22
N GLU A 27 13.19 0.62 4.36
CA GLU A 27 13.97 1.72 4.98
C GLU A 27 13.98 2.98 4.10
N THR A 28 14.04 2.80 2.79
CA THR A 28 14.05 3.92 1.84
C THR A 28 12.70 4.64 1.83
N ILE A 29 11.60 3.89 1.89
CA ILE A 29 10.25 4.44 2.01
C ILE A 29 10.09 5.14 3.36
N ALA A 30 10.52 4.52 4.46
CA ALA A 30 10.49 5.12 5.80
C ALA A 30 11.19 6.49 5.83
N GLN A 31 12.39 6.58 5.26
CA GLN A 31 13.13 7.84 5.13
C GLN A 31 12.40 8.86 4.24
N ARG A 32 11.87 8.43 3.09
CA ARG A 32 11.17 9.30 2.13
C ARG A 32 9.90 9.93 2.72
N PHE A 33 9.17 9.19 3.54
CA PHE A 33 7.91 9.65 4.15
C PHE A 33 8.08 10.16 5.59
N GLY A 34 9.27 10.04 6.18
CA GLY A 34 9.55 10.50 7.54
C GLY A 34 8.79 9.70 8.61
N ILE A 35 8.56 8.41 8.37
CA ILE A 35 7.83 7.52 9.29
C ILE A 35 8.70 6.30 9.67
N PRO A 36 8.43 5.65 10.82
CA PRO A 36 9.07 4.38 11.18
C PRO A 36 8.84 3.26 10.14
N VAL A 37 9.82 2.36 10.00
CA VAL A 37 9.71 1.17 9.11
C VAL A 37 8.50 0.31 9.47
N CYS A 38 8.16 0.18 10.76
CA CYS A 38 6.97 -0.57 11.18
C CYS A 38 5.66 0.04 10.66
N ASP A 39 5.60 1.37 10.54
CA ASP A 39 4.45 2.04 9.93
C ASP A 39 4.38 1.79 8.42
N VAL A 40 5.53 1.78 7.72
CA VAL A 40 5.58 1.39 6.29
C VAL A 40 4.99 0.00 6.09
N VAL A 41 5.42 -0.97 6.88
CA VAL A 41 4.92 -2.35 6.81
C VAL A 41 3.41 -2.40 7.05
N ARG A 42 2.93 -1.69 8.08
CA ARG A 42 1.49 -1.61 8.38
C ARG A 42 0.69 -1.03 7.22
N GLU A 43 1.14 0.07 6.62
CA GLU A 43 0.45 0.69 5.48
C GLU A 43 0.42 -0.23 4.26
N ILE A 44 1.50 -0.96 3.97
CA ILE A 44 1.52 -1.95 2.89
C ILE A 44 0.54 -3.09 3.18
N SER A 45 0.51 -3.61 4.42
CA SER A 45 -0.45 -4.65 4.81
C SER A 45 -1.90 -4.19 4.66
N LEU A 46 -2.22 -2.94 5.03
CA LEU A 46 -3.55 -2.36 4.84
C LEU A 46 -3.94 -2.27 3.36
N ALA A 47 -3.01 -1.86 2.50
CA ALA A 47 -3.24 -1.84 1.05
C ALA A 47 -3.49 -3.24 0.51
N LEU A 48 -2.68 -4.23 0.90
CA LEU A 48 -2.84 -5.62 0.44
C LEU A 48 -4.19 -6.21 0.85
N VAL A 49 -4.61 -6.03 2.11
CA VAL A 49 -5.93 -6.53 2.59
C VAL A 49 -7.08 -5.86 1.85
N ALA A 50 -7.00 -4.54 1.63
CA ALA A 50 -8.03 -3.81 0.90
C ALA A 50 -8.10 -4.21 -0.58
N LEU A 51 -6.98 -4.62 -1.18
CA LEU A 51 -6.94 -5.11 -2.56
C LEU A 51 -7.41 -6.57 -2.66
N ASP A 52 -7.05 -7.43 -1.71
CA ASP A 52 -7.46 -8.84 -1.64
C ASP A 52 -8.98 -9.00 -1.41
N GLY A 53 -9.56 -8.12 -0.58
CA GLY A 53 -11.01 -8.07 -0.35
C GLY A 53 -11.84 -7.79 -1.61
N VAL A 54 -11.24 -7.22 -2.67
CA VAL A 54 -11.93 -6.93 -3.94
C VAL A 54 -11.93 -8.11 -4.91
N ASP A 55 -10.97 -9.04 -4.78
CA ASP A 55 -10.94 -10.24 -5.65
C ASP A 55 -12.01 -11.26 -5.23
N SER A 56 -12.37 -11.31 -3.93
CA SER A 56 -13.36 -12.26 -3.40
C SER A 56 -14.83 -11.96 -3.74
N GLU A 57 -15.17 -10.74 -4.18
CA GLU A 57 -16.54 -10.37 -4.58
C GLU A 57 -16.84 -10.64 -6.07
N LYS A 58 -15.89 -11.15 -6.84
CA LYS A 58 -16.07 -11.38 -8.29
C LYS A 58 -16.49 -12.81 -8.68
N ASP A 59 -16.65 -13.71 -7.70
CA ASP A 59 -17.02 -15.12 -7.88
C ASP A 59 -18.33 -15.52 -7.14
N ALA A 60 -19.24 -14.57 -6.87
CA ALA A 60 -20.56 -14.83 -6.28
C ALA A 60 -21.73 -14.46 -7.21
#